data_AF-A0AAU9VW65-F1
#
_entry.id   AF-A0AAU9VW65-F1
#
_cell.length_a   1.000
_cell.length_b   1.000
_cell.length_c   1.000
_cell.angle_alpha   90.00
_cell.angle_beta   90.00
_cell.angle_gamma   90.00
#
_symmetry.space_group_name_H-M   'P 1'
#
loop_
_entity.id
_entity.type
_entity.pdbx_description
1 polymer ?
#
loop_
_entity_poly.entity_id
_entity_poly.type
_entity_poly.pdbx_seq_one_letter_code
_entity_poly.pdbx_strand_id
1 'polypeptide(L)'
;SAHPAFSCKEILDSGHSKGDGEYWIDPEKSGNPLRVYCDMSRYANSMKRIFRRLTVYYCSVIPWKITAILPFTVVCFILGGWLLVSNVECGSLSPKVSVETSYRGIGKSHMVLQKSAMKELRGHLSFIQMRFNCRKKQGRTFHVVTAFNSSGEAMVQYFSGRTDEQPDACVSFVRWTLDDNSKLASICQDWGLANGKYYVGKWGHGGDQKSLYSFPTF
;
A
#
# COMPACT_ATOMS: atom_id res chain seq x y z
N SER A 1 4.68 26.94 -0.57
CA SER A 1 5.33 26.39 -1.76
C SER A 1 4.36 26.51 -2.92
N ALA A 2 4.77 27.09 -4.04
CA ALA A 2 3.90 27.39 -5.20
C ALA A 2 3.82 26.25 -6.22
N HIS A 3 4.57 25.14 -6.02
CA HIS A 3 4.57 23.99 -6.92
C HIS A 3 4.01 22.75 -6.20
N PRO A 4 3.11 22.00 -6.85
CA PRO A 4 2.65 20.70 -6.35
C PRO A 4 3.83 19.72 -6.28
N ALA A 5 3.83 18.85 -5.27
CA ALA A 5 4.87 17.83 -5.15
C ALA A 5 4.64 16.69 -6.15
N PHE A 6 5.66 15.92 -6.48
CA PHE A 6 5.54 14.72 -7.30
C PHE A 6 4.71 13.62 -6.61
N SER A 7 4.80 13.48 -5.28
CA SER A 7 4.10 12.41 -4.55
C SER A 7 3.88 12.73 -3.06
N CYS A 8 2.98 11.99 -2.42
CA CYS A 8 2.81 12.03 -0.96
C CYS A 8 4.12 11.75 -0.22
N LYS A 9 4.93 10.82 -0.75
CA LYS A 9 6.23 10.46 -0.17
C LYS A 9 7.22 11.62 -0.22
N GLU A 10 7.30 12.34 -1.34
CA GLU A 10 8.14 13.53 -1.46
C GLU A 10 7.73 14.63 -0.48
N ILE A 11 6.43 14.88 -0.32
CA ILE A 11 5.93 15.86 0.66
C ILE A 11 6.40 15.49 2.07
N LEU A 12 6.32 14.20 2.41
CA LEU A 12 6.74 13.72 3.71
C LEU A 12 8.26 13.81 3.90
N ASP A 13 9.04 13.46 2.87
CA ASP A 13 10.51 13.43 2.93
C ASP A 13 11.11 14.84 2.97
N SER A 14 10.51 15.79 2.26
CA SER A 14 10.90 17.21 2.23
C SER A 14 10.53 17.99 3.50
N GLY A 15 9.80 17.38 4.45
CA GLY A 15 9.38 18.05 5.68
C GLY A 15 8.22 19.03 5.50
N HIS A 16 7.52 18.99 4.37
CA HIS A 16 6.36 19.84 4.08
C HIS A 16 5.02 19.24 4.51
N SER A 17 5.04 18.04 5.11
CA SER A 17 3.85 17.41 5.67
C SER A 17 3.26 18.23 6.82
N LYS A 18 1.94 18.42 6.78
CA LYS A 18 1.12 19.00 7.84
C LYS A 18 0.31 17.94 8.61
N GLY A 19 0.63 16.66 8.42
CA GLY A 19 -0.15 15.53 8.93
C GLY A 19 -1.00 14.86 7.86
N ASP A 20 -1.86 13.91 8.23
CA ASP A 20 -2.73 13.21 7.30
C ASP A 20 -3.78 14.16 6.71
N GLY A 21 -4.05 14.06 5.41
CA GLY A 21 -5.04 14.93 4.78
C GLY A 21 -4.93 15.06 3.27
N GLU A 22 -5.61 16.07 2.73
CA GLU A 22 -5.58 16.39 1.31
C GLU A 22 -4.31 17.19 0.93
N TYR A 23 -3.65 16.77 -0.14
CA TYR A 23 -2.48 17.41 -0.73
C TYR A 23 -2.63 17.51 -2.25
N TRP A 24 -1.86 18.41 -2.86
CA TRP A 24 -1.74 18.50 -4.32
C TRP A 24 -0.47 17.79 -4.78
N ILE A 25 -0.63 16.85 -5.71
CA ILE A 25 0.49 16.17 -6.36
C ILE A 25 0.42 16.29 -7.88
N ASP A 26 1.58 16.29 -8.55
CA ASP A 26 1.71 16.23 -10.01
C ASP A 26 2.72 15.14 -10.41
N PRO A 27 2.27 13.87 -10.49
CA PRO A 27 3.12 12.73 -10.86
C PRO A 27 3.74 12.86 -12.26
N GLU A 28 3.14 13.64 -13.16
CA GLU A 28 3.62 13.83 -14.53
C GLU A 28 4.56 15.04 -14.67
N LYS A 29 4.61 15.93 -13.67
CA LYS A 29 5.24 17.26 -13.78
C LYS A 29 4.69 18.05 -14.99
N SER A 30 3.41 17.87 -15.25
CA SER A 30 2.71 18.41 -16.42
C SER A 30 2.15 19.80 -16.20
N GLY A 31 2.12 20.29 -14.95
CA GLY A 31 1.38 21.49 -14.56
C GLY A 31 -0.11 21.24 -14.29
N ASN A 32 -0.56 19.98 -14.37
CA ASN A 32 -1.95 19.57 -14.10
C ASN A 32 -2.04 18.71 -12.83
N PRO A 33 -1.91 19.32 -11.63
CA PRO A 33 -1.93 18.58 -10.38
C PRO A 33 -3.31 18.02 -10.05
N LEU A 34 -3.31 16.92 -9.31
CA LEU A 34 -4.51 16.33 -8.72
C LEU A 34 -4.50 16.47 -7.20
N ARG A 35 -5.69 16.65 -6.62
CA ARG A 35 -5.89 16.66 -5.17
C ARG A 35 -6.11 15.24 -4.68
N VAL A 36 -5.28 14.82 -3.73
CA VAL A 36 -5.24 13.44 -3.24
C VAL A 36 -5.21 13.40 -1.73
N TYR A 37 -5.66 12.29 -1.15
CA TYR A 37 -5.45 12.05 0.27
C TYR A 37 -4.11 11.34 0.48
N CYS A 38 -3.28 11.91 1.36
CA CYS A 38 -2.03 11.32 1.79
C CYS A 38 -2.12 10.95 3.27
N ASP A 39 -1.82 9.70 3.58
CA ASP A 39 -1.51 9.27 4.95
C ASP A 39 -0.01 9.49 5.18
N MET A 40 0.29 10.52 5.95
CA MET A 40 1.61 11.02 6.31
C MET A 40 2.11 10.48 7.65
N SER A 41 1.26 9.79 8.41
CA SER A 41 1.54 9.26 9.73
C SER A 41 2.72 8.28 9.70
N ARG A 42 3.87 8.75 10.19
CA ARG A 42 5.03 7.90 10.51
C ARG A 42 4.71 7.24 11.84
N TYR A 43 4.45 5.95 11.88
CA TYR A 43 4.26 5.23 13.14
C TYR A 43 5.59 5.07 13.89
N ALA A 44 6.08 6.15 14.48
CA ALA A 44 7.23 6.18 15.39
C ALA A 44 6.81 6.20 16.88
N ASN A 45 5.50 6.29 17.18
CA ASN A 45 5.04 6.62 18.53
C ASN A 45 4.75 5.41 19.44
N SER A 46 4.78 4.18 18.94
CA SER A 46 4.70 2.96 19.79
C SER A 46 6.06 2.49 20.31
N MET A 47 7.19 3.06 19.83
CA MET A 47 8.51 2.70 20.35
C MET A 47 8.92 3.44 21.63
N LYS A 48 8.18 4.45 22.11
CA LYS A 48 8.58 5.19 23.33
C LYS A 48 8.52 4.38 24.64
N ARG A 49 7.90 3.19 24.65
CA ARG A 49 7.79 2.35 25.86
C ARG A 49 8.67 1.10 25.90
N ILE A 50 9.49 0.87 24.87
CA ILE A 50 10.51 -0.21 24.81
C ILE A 50 11.94 0.38 24.86
N PHE A 51 12.11 1.69 25.04
CA PHE A 51 13.43 2.32 25.25
C PHE A 51 13.95 2.22 26.70
N ARG A 52 14.02 1.02 27.26
CA ARG A 52 15.01 0.75 28.32
C ARG A 52 16.03 -0.33 27.95
N ARG A 53 15.80 -1.11 26.88
CA ARG A 53 16.75 -2.11 26.38
C ARG A 53 16.30 -2.60 24.99
N LEU A 54 16.52 -1.82 23.94
CA LEU A 54 16.78 -2.37 22.60
C LEU A 54 17.39 -1.30 21.69
N THR A 55 18.51 -1.66 21.10
CA THR A 55 19.37 -0.89 20.21
C THR A 55 18.63 -0.41 18.96
N VAL A 56 18.81 0.86 18.58
CA VAL A 56 18.20 1.50 17.41
C VAL A 56 19.30 2.09 16.55
N TYR A 57 19.43 1.71 15.26
CA TYR A 57 20.19 2.52 14.28
C TYR A 57 19.69 2.46 12.82
N TYR A 58 19.50 3.68 12.30
CA TYR A 58 19.65 4.28 10.97
C TYR A 58 19.01 3.71 9.67
N CYS A 59 18.34 4.61 8.94
CA CYS A 59 17.88 4.48 7.56
C CYS A 59 18.54 5.60 6.75
N SER A 60 19.46 5.28 5.84
CA SER A 60 19.91 6.22 4.82
C SER A 60 20.25 5.52 3.51
N VAL A 61 19.57 5.94 2.45
CA VAL A 61 20.08 5.85 1.08
C VAL A 61 21.18 6.91 0.95
N ILE A 62 22.43 6.55 1.24
CA ILE A 62 23.62 7.33 0.83
C ILE A 62 24.52 6.38 0.04
N PRO A 63 25.02 6.76 -1.15
CA PRO A 63 25.88 5.91 -1.93
C PRO A 63 27.25 5.73 -1.24
N TRP A 64 27.55 4.46 -0.93
CA TRP A 64 28.86 3.83 -0.79
C TRP A 64 29.91 4.59 0.03
N LYS A 65 30.10 4.13 1.29
CA LYS A 65 31.40 3.80 1.90
C LYS A 65 31.21 3.47 3.39
N ILE A 66 30.72 2.27 3.75
CA ILE A 66 31.05 1.67 5.05
C ILE A 66 31.11 0.14 4.89
N THR A 67 32.33 -0.39 4.97
CA THR A 67 32.62 -1.82 5.14
C THR A 67 32.45 -2.20 6.61
N ALA A 68 31.29 -2.74 6.97
CA ALA A 68 31.15 -3.51 8.21
C ALA A 68 29.98 -4.48 8.05
N ILE A 69 30.30 -5.76 7.84
CA ILE A 69 29.33 -6.85 7.81
C ILE A 69 29.07 -7.24 9.27
N LEU A 70 27.86 -6.97 9.77
CA LEU A 70 27.35 -7.56 11.00
C LEU A 70 25.99 -8.24 10.72
N PRO A 71 25.68 -9.38 11.36
CA PRO A 71 24.48 -10.15 11.08
C PRO A 71 23.29 -9.52 11.80
N PHE A 72 22.75 -8.43 11.23
CA PHE A 72 21.60 -7.74 11.82
C PHE A 72 20.49 -7.59 10.78
N THR A 73 19.41 -8.33 11.03
CA THR A 73 18.14 -8.34 10.29
C THR A 73 17.51 -6.95 10.22
N VAL A 74 17.11 -6.58 9.00
CA VAL A 74 16.54 -5.29 8.61
C VAL A 74 15.07 -5.20 9.01
N VAL A 75 14.68 -4.15 9.74
CA VAL A 75 13.28 -3.72 9.84
C VAL A 75 13.14 -2.43 9.05
N CYS A 76 12.55 -2.53 7.86
CA CYS A 76 12.16 -1.38 7.05
C CYS A 76 11.07 -0.61 7.81
N PHE A 77 11.38 0.61 8.27
CA PHE A 77 10.34 1.49 8.80
C PHE A 77 9.32 1.71 7.70
N ILE A 78 8.08 1.27 7.93
CA ILE A 78 6.98 1.65 7.06
C ILE A 78 6.72 3.14 7.32
N LEU A 79 7.41 3.98 6.56
CA LEU A 79 7.29 5.43 6.62
C LEU A 79 5.92 5.82 6.04
N GLY A 80 5.36 6.93 6.52
CA GLY A 80 4.16 7.53 5.93
C GLY A 80 4.40 7.98 4.48
N GLY A 81 3.51 8.81 3.96
CA GLY A 81 3.55 9.26 2.56
C GLY A 81 2.80 8.30 1.64
N TRP A 82 1.79 7.61 2.18
CA TRP A 82 0.93 6.71 1.45
C TRP A 82 -0.12 7.50 0.67
N LEU A 83 -0.19 7.27 -0.63
CA LEU A 83 -1.24 7.79 -1.50
C LEU A 83 -2.48 6.88 -1.42
N LEU A 84 -3.65 7.45 -1.11
CA LEU A 84 -4.91 6.72 -1.11
C LEU A 84 -5.39 6.49 -2.55
N VAL A 85 -5.37 5.23 -3.01
CA VAL A 85 -5.79 4.84 -4.37
C VAL A 85 -7.14 4.13 -4.42
N SER A 86 -7.71 3.76 -3.28
CA SER A 86 -9.04 3.15 -3.20
C SER A 86 -9.63 3.49 -1.83
N ASN A 87 -10.89 3.90 -1.80
CA ASN A 87 -11.64 4.15 -0.58
C ASN A 87 -13.06 3.57 -0.72
N VAL A 88 -13.36 2.50 0.00
CA VAL A 88 -14.66 1.83 -0.07
C VAL A 88 -15.20 1.64 1.34
N GLU A 89 -16.44 2.08 1.54
CA GLU A 89 -17.19 1.83 2.77
C GLU A 89 -18.26 0.78 2.50
N CYS A 90 -18.10 -0.42 3.08
CA CYS A 90 -19.09 -1.49 2.98
C CYS A 90 -20.13 -1.36 4.10
N GLY A 91 -21.43 -1.31 3.74
CA GLY A 91 -22.54 -1.38 4.70
C GLY A 91 -23.62 -0.31 4.57
N SER A 92 -23.64 0.49 3.49
CA SER A 92 -24.80 1.31 3.13
C SER A 92 -25.60 0.64 2.00
N LEU A 93 -26.89 0.97 1.89
CA LEU A 93 -27.86 0.36 0.96
C LEU A 93 -27.54 0.54 -0.54
N SER A 94 -26.47 1.27 -0.89
CA SER A 94 -25.71 1.20 -2.15
C SER A 94 -24.80 2.42 -2.22
N PRO A 95 -23.55 2.39 -1.71
CA PRO A 95 -22.57 3.35 -2.16
C PRO A 95 -22.26 2.99 -3.62
N LYS A 96 -22.66 3.83 -4.57
CA LYS A 96 -22.23 3.72 -5.97
C LYS A 96 -20.71 3.94 -5.99
N VAL A 97 -19.94 2.85 -5.84
CA VAL A 97 -18.49 2.91 -5.90
C VAL A 97 -18.08 3.36 -7.31
N SER A 98 -17.36 4.47 -7.41
CA SER A 98 -16.86 4.95 -8.69
C SER A 98 -15.65 4.13 -9.10
N VAL A 99 -15.75 3.46 -10.24
CA VAL A 99 -14.65 2.66 -10.80
C VAL A 99 -13.89 3.54 -11.79
N GLU A 100 -12.68 3.95 -11.41
CA GLU A 100 -11.86 4.87 -12.20
C GLU A 100 -10.91 4.11 -13.13
N THR A 101 -10.98 4.41 -14.42
CA THR A 101 -10.13 3.81 -15.47
C THR A 101 -8.81 4.54 -15.68
N SER A 102 -8.63 5.72 -15.06
CA SER A 102 -7.38 6.48 -15.02
C SER A 102 -7.05 6.89 -13.59
N TYR A 103 -5.76 6.98 -13.27
CA TYR A 103 -5.32 7.43 -11.94
C TYR A 103 -5.73 8.87 -11.63
N ARG A 104 -6.06 9.69 -12.64
CA ARG A 104 -6.58 11.04 -12.44
C ARG A 104 -7.95 11.07 -11.75
N GLY A 105 -8.62 9.93 -11.64
CA GLY A 105 -9.82 9.76 -10.80
C GLY A 105 -9.55 9.77 -9.29
N ILE A 106 -8.28 9.77 -8.84
CA ILE A 106 -7.93 9.90 -7.42
C ILE A 106 -8.47 11.20 -6.82
N GLY A 107 -8.97 11.10 -5.59
CA GLY A 107 -9.56 12.21 -4.84
C GLY A 107 -11.09 12.21 -4.84
N LYS A 108 -11.74 11.37 -5.66
CA LYS A 108 -13.19 11.15 -5.59
C LYS A 108 -13.57 10.38 -4.33
N SER A 109 -14.73 10.70 -3.76
CA SER A 109 -15.30 9.93 -2.66
C SER A 109 -15.77 8.56 -3.16
N HIS A 110 -15.64 7.53 -2.33
CA HIS A 110 -16.05 6.15 -2.61
C HIS A 110 -15.55 5.61 -3.97
N MET A 111 -14.26 5.75 -4.26
CA MET A 111 -13.67 5.33 -5.54
C MET A 111 -12.78 4.10 -5.40
N VAL A 112 -12.57 3.41 -6.53
CA VAL A 112 -11.54 2.37 -6.71
C VAL A 112 -10.86 2.56 -8.05
N LEU A 113 -9.53 2.41 -8.08
CA LEU A 113 -8.79 2.35 -9.34
C LEU A 113 -8.89 0.95 -9.97
N GLN A 114 -9.13 0.91 -11.28
CA GLN A 114 -8.95 -0.33 -12.05
C GLN A 114 -7.47 -0.67 -12.21
N LYS A 115 -7.21 -1.92 -12.63
CA LYS A 115 -5.86 -2.41 -12.91
C LYS A 115 -5.10 -1.55 -13.94
N SER A 116 -5.77 -1.07 -14.99
CA SER A 116 -5.17 -0.15 -15.97
C SER A 116 -4.76 1.20 -15.37
N ALA A 117 -5.60 1.79 -14.51
CA ALA A 117 -5.31 3.03 -13.81
C ALA A 117 -4.11 2.88 -12.86
N MET A 118 -4.05 1.75 -12.14
CA MET A 118 -2.90 1.44 -11.29
C MET A 118 -1.61 1.24 -12.09
N LYS A 119 -1.70 0.69 -13.31
CA LYS A 119 -0.57 0.54 -14.24
C LYS A 119 -0.03 1.89 -14.70
N GLU A 120 -0.93 2.79 -15.08
CA GLU A 120 -0.61 4.18 -15.42
C GLU A 120 0.08 4.87 -14.23
N LEU A 121 -0.53 4.83 -13.04
CA LEU A 121 0.00 5.42 -11.82
C LEU A 121 1.40 4.91 -11.47
N ARG A 122 1.63 3.60 -11.60
CA ARG A 122 2.95 3.01 -11.35
C ARG A 122 3.98 3.48 -12.36
N GLY A 123 3.59 3.73 -13.61
CA GLY A 123 4.46 4.33 -14.63
C GLY A 123 5.00 5.69 -14.21
N HIS A 124 4.20 6.49 -13.50
CA HIS A 124 4.60 7.80 -13.01
C HIS A 124 5.33 7.74 -11.67
N LEU A 125 4.73 7.11 -10.65
CA LEU A 125 5.25 7.18 -9.27
C LEU A 125 6.28 6.09 -8.92
N SER A 126 6.40 5.03 -9.72
CA SER A 126 7.32 3.90 -9.48
C SER A 126 7.26 3.33 -8.05
N PHE A 127 6.07 3.28 -7.45
CA PHE A 127 5.90 2.77 -6.09
C PHE A 127 6.25 1.26 -6.01
N ILE A 128 6.85 0.88 -4.87
CA ILE A 128 7.35 -0.48 -4.60
C ILE A 128 6.64 -1.16 -3.42
N GLN A 129 5.65 -0.49 -2.83
CA GLN A 129 4.90 -1.03 -1.71
C GLN A 129 3.42 -0.73 -1.87
N MET A 130 2.59 -1.63 -1.33
CA MET A 130 1.16 -1.47 -1.22
C MET A 130 0.71 -1.79 0.19
N ARG A 131 -0.35 -1.12 0.63
CA ARG A 131 -0.94 -1.26 1.96
C ARG A 131 -2.43 -1.49 1.82
N PHE A 132 -2.92 -2.53 2.47
CA PHE A 132 -4.34 -2.83 2.58
C PHE A 132 -4.74 -2.59 4.01
N ASN A 133 -5.63 -1.62 4.22
CA ASN A 133 -6.16 -1.26 5.52
C ASN A 133 -7.69 -1.24 5.45
N CYS A 134 -8.33 -2.21 6.08
CA CYS A 134 -9.78 -2.32 6.15
C CYS A 134 -10.20 -2.50 7.60
N ARG A 135 -11.08 -1.60 8.07
CA ARG A 135 -11.63 -1.62 9.42
C ARG A 135 -13.12 -1.92 9.40
N LYS A 136 -13.55 -2.93 10.16
CA LYS A 136 -14.97 -3.20 10.40
C LYS A 136 -15.50 -2.31 11.52
N LYS A 137 -16.79 -1.94 11.45
CA LYS A 137 -17.48 -1.20 12.52
C LYS A 137 -17.34 -1.91 13.89
N GLN A 138 -17.35 -3.24 13.90
CA GLN A 138 -17.19 -4.08 15.10
C GLN A 138 -15.70 -4.32 15.52
N GLY A 139 -14.78 -3.40 15.21
CA GLY A 139 -13.44 -3.34 15.81
C GLY A 139 -12.36 -4.27 15.23
N ARG A 140 -12.68 -5.16 14.28
CA ARG A 140 -11.67 -5.95 13.55
C ARG A 140 -11.02 -5.12 12.44
N THR A 141 -9.70 -5.17 12.35
CA THR A 141 -8.90 -4.50 11.33
C THR A 141 -8.05 -5.52 10.59
N PHE A 142 -8.18 -5.53 9.26
CA PHE A 142 -7.24 -6.17 8.34
C PHE A 142 -6.24 -5.10 7.90
N HIS A 143 -5.00 -5.19 8.37
CA HIS A 143 -3.96 -4.21 8.04
C HIS A 143 -2.66 -4.92 7.67
N VAL A 144 -2.38 -5.00 6.38
CA VAL A 144 -1.19 -5.64 5.86
C VAL A 144 -0.46 -4.71 4.90
N VAL A 145 0.87 -4.85 4.86
CA VAL A 145 1.75 -4.12 3.94
C VAL A 145 2.59 -5.13 3.20
N THR A 146 2.89 -4.87 1.93
CA THR A 146 3.79 -5.69 1.12
C THR A 146 5.12 -5.95 1.83
N ALA A 147 5.55 -7.21 1.83
CA ALA A 147 6.84 -7.61 2.38
C ALA A 147 7.99 -7.05 1.53
N PHE A 148 9.13 -6.77 2.16
CA PHE A 148 10.32 -6.29 1.45
C PHE A 148 11.12 -7.49 0.90
N ASN A 149 10.53 -8.22 -0.04
CA ASN A 149 11.11 -9.37 -0.71
C ASN A 149 10.52 -9.50 -2.13
N SER A 150 10.98 -10.49 -2.90
CA SER A 150 10.49 -10.74 -4.27
C SER A 150 9.00 -11.07 -4.32
N SER A 151 8.46 -11.78 -3.33
CA SER A 151 7.02 -12.08 -3.25
C SER A 151 6.17 -10.83 -3.03
N GLY A 152 6.63 -9.89 -2.21
CA GLY A 152 5.99 -8.60 -2.01
C GLY A 152 6.06 -7.73 -3.26
N GLU A 153 7.18 -7.74 -3.99
CA GLU A 153 7.26 -7.08 -5.29
C GLU A 153 6.29 -7.73 -6.30
N ALA A 154 6.18 -9.05 -6.34
CA ALA A 154 5.21 -9.75 -7.20
C ALA A 154 3.77 -9.31 -6.89
N MET A 155 3.42 -9.11 -5.61
CA MET A 155 2.16 -8.51 -5.19
C MET A 155 1.95 -7.10 -5.75
N VAL A 156 2.95 -6.22 -5.67
CA VAL A 156 2.84 -4.88 -6.26
C VAL A 156 2.70 -4.98 -7.78
N GLN A 157 3.47 -5.82 -8.47
CA GLN A 157 3.40 -6.01 -9.92
C GLN A 157 2.00 -6.48 -10.37
N TYR A 158 1.41 -7.44 -9.67
CA TYR A 158 0.06 -7.94 -9.94
C TYR A 158 -1.01 -6.84 -9.82
N PHE A 159 -1.06 -6.16 -8.67
CA PHE A 159 -2.06 -5.13 -8.42
C PHE A 159 -1.83 -3.82 -9.20
N SER A 160 -0.60 -3.60 -9.69
CA SER A 160 -0.26 -2.49 -10.57
C SER A 160 -0.37 -2.82 -12.06
N GLY A 161 -0.97 -3.95 -12.44
CA GLY A 161 -1.22 -4.25 -13.85
C GLY A 161 0.01 -4.53 -14.70
N ARG A 162 1.13 -4.88 -14.06
CA ARG A 162 2.36 -5.26 -14.75
C ARG A 162 2.39 -6.73 -15.12
N THR A 163 1.69 -7.57 -14.35
CA THR A 163 1.49 -8.99 -14.64
C THR A 163 0.07 -9.43 -14.29
N ASP A 164 -0.40 -10.50 -14.93
CA ASP A 164 -1.64 -11.22 -14.58
C ASP A 164 -1.36 -12.46 -13.73
N GLU A 165 -0.08 -12.78 -13.48
CA GLU A 165 0.34 -13.89 -12.63
C GLU A 165 -0.01 -13.61 -11.17
N GLN A 166 -0.80 -14.51 -10.59
CA GLN A 166 -1.22 -14.40 -9.19
C GLN A 166 -0.06 -14.73 -8.23
N PRO A 167 0.32 -13.77 -7.37
CA PRO A 167 1.40 -13.96 -6.41
C PRO A 167 0.94 -14.80 -5.22
N ASP A 168 1.89 -15.49 -4.60
CA ASP A 168 1.64 -16.25 -3.37
C ASP A 168 1.29 -15.31 -2.21
N ALA A 169 0.27 -15.65 -1.44
CA ALA A 169 -0.30 -14.76 -0.45
C ALA A 169 0.57 -14.64 0.81
N CYS A 170 0.84 -15.74 1.51
CA CYS A 170 1.42 -15.69 2.86
C CYS A 170 2.81 -15.06 2.96
N VAL A 171 3.57 -15.08 1.87
CA VAL A 171 4.97 -14.60 1.84
C VAL A 171 5.09 -13.19 1.26
N SER A 172 4.02 -12.66 0.67
CA SER A 172 4.05 -11.37 -0.03
C SER A 172 3.72 -10.18 0.87
N PHE A 173 3.27 -10.39 2.10
CA PHE A 173 2.88 -9.32 3.00
C PHE A 173 3.36 -9.56 4.44
N VAL A 174 3.48 -8.47 5.19
CA VAL A 174 3.65 -8.46 6.63
C VAL A 174 2.39 -7.92 7.27
N ARG A 175 2.00 -8.52 8.40
CA ARG A 175 0.92 -8.00 9.24
C ARG A 175 1.41 -6.73 9.91
N TRP A 176 0.58 -5.70 9.93
CA TRP A 176 0.81 -4.54 10.78
C TRP A 176 0.51 -4.93 12.23
N THR A 177 1.46 -5.57 12.91
CA THR A 177 1.23 -6.33 14.16
C THR A 177 0.63 -5.52 15.31
N LEU A 178 0.69 -4.18 15.26
CA LEU A 178 0.08 -3.30 16.27
C LEU A 178 -1.37 -2.88 15.97
N ASP A 179 -1.89 -3.13 14.77
CA ASP A 179 -3.24 -2.71 14.35
C ASP A 179 -4.05 -3.84 13.70
N ASP A 180 -3.38 -4.79 13.03
CA ASP A 180 -4.03 -5.97 12.47
C ASP A 180 -4.38 -6.99 13.55
N ASN A 181 -5.68 -7.26 13.68
CA ASN A 181 -6.23 -8.32 14.53
C ASN A 181 -7.12 -9.28 13.72
N SER A 182 -6.94 -9.29 12.40
CA SER A 182 -7.75 -10.08 11.50
C SER A 182 -7.40 -11.57 11.57
N LYS A 183 -8.43 -12.43 11.52
CA LYS A 183 -8.25 -13.86 11.20
C LYS A 183 -7.88 -14.05 9.72
N LEU A 184 -8.29 -13.12 8.87
CA LEU A 184 -8.07 -13.19 7.42
C LEU A 184 -6.57 -13.31 7.10
N ALA A 185 -5.74 -12.46 7.71
CA ALA A 185 -4.30 -12.48 7.48
C ALA A 185 -3.60 -13.78 7.96
N SER A 186 -4.21 -14.54 8.87
CA SER A 186 -3.63 -15.80 9.37
C SER A 186 -4.01 -17.03 8.54
N ILE A 187 -4.91 -16.91 7.57
CA ILE A 187 -5.37 -18.01 6.71
C ILE A 187 -5.02 -17.77 5.24
N CYS A 188 -3.91 -17.08 4.97
CA CYS A 188 -3.46 -16.74 3.62
C CYS A 188 -3.20 -17.96 2.71
N GLN A 189 -3.03 -19.16 3.26
CA GLN A 189 -2.93 -20.40 2.49
C GLN A 189 -4.25 -20.78 1.83
N ASP A 190 -5.36 -20.31 2.40
CA ASP A 190 -6.72 -20.57 1.95
C ASP A 190 -7.24 -19.45 1.01
N TRP A 191 -6.36 -18.61 0.49
CA TRP A 191 -6.75 -17.49 -0.37
C TRP A 191 -6.83 -17.88 -1.84
N GLY A 192 -7.68 -17.13 -2.55
CA GLY A 192 -7.74 -17.09 -4.01
C GLY A 192 -8.38 -18.28 -4.71
N LEU A 193 -8.54 -18.08 -6.02
CA LEU A 193 -9.04 -19.02 -7.00
C LEU A 193 -8.08 -19.03 -8.19
N ALA A 194 -7.61 -20.21 -8.59
CA ALA A 194 -6.79 -20.38 -9.77
C ALA A 194 -7.19 -21.68 -10.49
N ASN A 195 -7.31 -21.64 -11.82
CA ASN A 195 -7.68 -22.80 -12.64
C ASN A 195 -8.94 -23.53 -12.14
N GLY A 196 -9.94 -22.78 -11.66
CA GLY A 196 -11.20 -23.32 -11.12
C GLY A 196 -11.11 -23.94 -9.73
N LYS A 197 -9.98 -23.85 -9.02
CA LYS A 197 -9.80 -24.35 -7.66
C LYS A 197 -9.64 -23.22 -6.64
N TYR A 198 -10.42 -23.26 -5.58
CA TYR A 198 -10.30 -22.36 -4.42
C TYR A 198 -9.19 -22.82 -3.48
N TYR A 199 -8.79 -21.95 -2.55
CA TYR A 199 -7.84 -22.25 -1.47
C TYR A 199 -6.44 -22.60 -2.00
N VAL A 200 -5.96 -21.79 -2.94
CA VAL A 200 -4.69 -22.03 -3.67
C VAL A 200 -3.51 -21.26 -3.10
N GLY A 201 -3.71 -20.52 -2.01
CA GLY A 201 -2.67 -19.73 -1.36
C GLY A 201 -2.19 -18.53 -2.16
N LYS A 202 -3.05 -17.99 -3.05
CA LYS A 202 -2.70 -16.89 -3.96
C LYS A 202 -3.67 -15.72 -3.81
N TRP A 203 -3.24 -14.54 -4.24
CA TRP A 203 -4.12 -13.37 -4.29
C TRP A 203 -5.12 -13.48 -5.46
N GLY A 204 -6.36 -13.04 -5.23
CA GLY A 204 -7.36 -12.82 -6.26
C GLY A 204 -7.98 -14.07 -6.90
N HIS A 205 -8.84 -13.83 -7.90
CA HIS A 205 -9.47 -14.83 -8.78
C HIS A 205 -8.85 -14.91 -10.19
N GLY A 206 -7.77 -14.19 -10.44
CA GLY A 206 -7.16 -14.04 -11.77
C GLY A 206 -7.20 -12.58 -12.27
N GLY A 207 -6.30 -12.28 -13.22
CA GLY A 207 -5.85 -10.93 -13.59
C GLY A 207 -6.83 -10.02 -14.35
N ASP A 208 -8.12 -10.05 -14.02
CA ASP A 208 -9.10 -9.14 -14.61
C ASP A 208 -8.87 -7.66 -14.18
N GLN A 209 -9.60 -6.72 -14.79
CA GLN A 209 -9.46 -5.29 -14.46
C GLN A 209 -9.88 -4.94 -13.02
N LYS A 210 -10.48 -5.88 -12.30
CA LYS A 210 -11.13 -5.68 -11.00
C LYS A 210 -10.35 -6.28 -9.84
N SER A 211 -9.21 -6.91 -10.09
CA SER A 211 -8.46 -7.68 -9.09
C SER A 211 -8.17 -6.93 -7.79
N LEU A 212 -8.06 -5.59 -7.82
CA LEU A 212 -7.80 -4.77 -6.63
C LEU A 212 -9.01 -4.65 -5.69
N TYR A 213 -10.23 -4.66 -6.21
CA TYR A 213 -11.45 -4.34 -5.44
C TYR A 213 -12.54 -5.41 -5.51
N SER A 214 -12.45 -6.34 -6.46
CA SER A 214 -13.33 -7.49 -6.58
C SER A 214 -12.55 -8.73 -6.16
N PHE A 215 -12.90 -9.30 -5.00
CA PHE A 215 -12.30 -10.53 -4.50
C PHE A 215 -10.76 -10.51 -4.42
N PRO A 216 -10.12 -9.49 -3.80
CA PRO A 216 -8.66 -9.41 -3.79
C PRO A 216 -8.00 -10.57 -3.00
N THR A 217 -8.68 -11.12 -1.99
CA THR A 217 -8.13 -12.20 -1.12
C THR A 217 -8.82 -13.55 -1.26
N PHE A 218 -10.07 -13.62 -1.69
CA PHE A 218 -10.84 -14.87 -1.76
C PHE A 218 -11.18 -15.21 -3.16
#